data_AF-R5CZ47-F1
#
_entry.id   AF-R5CZ47-F1
#
_cell.length_a   1.000
_cell.length_b   1.000
_cell.length_c   1.000
_cell.angle_alpha   90.00
_cell.angle_beta   90.00
_cell.angle_gamma   90.00
#
_symmetry.space_group_name_H-M   'P 1'
#
loop_
_entity.id
_entity.type
_entity.pdbx_description
1 polymer ?
#
loop_
_entity_poly.entity_id
_entity_poly.type
_entity_poly.pdbx_seq_one_letter_code
_entity_poly.pdbx_strand_id
1 'polypeptide(L)'
;MSDKLQSKQKNIIFADVTFNTMLMKNLNIFTMLLLAFAMSALTACSDDEDFNIPIPQQMTAEYVTATLNGKGWTHVESHEIKSNGTFEKEEYWSGLVGASPSDYSFSGDSVTTYSYIDAYPISGYRKRSYTYDEGSNSLMADGKEMFKIISLNENEMKLIKYQAIDGNGKKIYVYSTYRAMSSTELAECIKGHPYDLDSLNDKYPTLPEQMRITSEYFSRYAVGRGWKCTEAHRMEMSGRYDVANIYSDNGQDMAYSCFIAADTITWMTQQGEAAATASESIRYTYRANSFQLAADADRGFRIITLNDHEMRIIRRLQGNNGEGATELYCIYRRMTPEELKLYMAET
;
A
#
# COMPACT_ATOMS: atom_id res chain seq x y z
N MET A 1 -30.30 -2.87 -36.56
CA MET A 1 -30.49 -4.20 -35.94
C MET A 1 -29.13 -4.87 -35.94
N SER A 2 -28.33 -4.68 -34.89
CA SER A 2 -28.42 -5.34 -33.57
C SER A 2 -28.13 -6.83 -33.69
N ASP A 3 -27.29 -7.48 -32.89
CA ASP A 3 -26.31 -7.08 -31.89
C ASP A 3 -25.42 -8.32 -31.70
N LYS A 4 -24.11 -8.13 -31.50
CA LYS A 4 -23.23 -9.17 -30.98
C LYS A 4 -22.91 -8.81 -29.53
N LEU A 5 -23.61 -9.45 -28.59
CA LEU A 5 -23.18 -9.54 -27.20
C LEU A 5 -21.81 -10.25 -27.15
N GLN A 6 -20.75 -9.52 -26.82
CA GLN A 6 -19.54 -10.09 -26.27
C GLN A 6 -19.58 -9.98 -24.74
N SER A 7 -19.83 -11.12 -24.13
CA SER A 7 -19.55 -11.42 -22.71
C SER A 7 -18.08 -11.11 -22.38
N LYS A 8 -17.84 -10.20 -21.42
CA LYS A 8 -16.53 -10.04 -20.77
C LYS A 8 -16.38 -11.15 -19.72
N GLN A 9 -15.93 -12.32 -20.14
CA GLN A 9 -15.61 -13.43 -19.25
C GLN A 9 -14.17 -13.29 -18.73
N LYS A 10 -14.04 -13.17 -17.40
CA LYS A 10 -12.77 -13.29 -16.66
C LYS A 10 -12.26 -14.74 -16.79
N ASN A 11 -11.01 -14.92 -17.21
CA ASN A 11 -10.33 -16.22 -17.22
C ASN A 11 -9.25 -16.26 -16.12
N ILE A 12 -9.48 -17.09 -15.10
CA ILE A 12 -8.44 -17.70 -14.26
C ILE A 12 -8.76 -19.20 -14.22
N ILE A 13 -7.78 -20.05 -14.50
CA ILE A 13 -7.77 -21.52 -14.34
C ILE A 13 -6.53 -21.80 -13.44
N PHE A 14 -6.44 -22.69 -12.45
CA PHE A 14 -6.96 -24.04 -12.14
C PHE A 14 -7.19 -24.16 -10.60
N ALA A 15 -7.82 -25.16 -9.98
CA ALA A 15 -7.99 -26.59 -10.29
C ALA A 15 -9.20 -27.21 -9.55
N ASP A 16 -9.59 -28.40 -10.03
CA ASP A 16 -10.62 -29.34 -9.58
C ASP A 16 -10.94 -29.45 -8.08
N VAL A 17 -12.24 -29.52 -7.77
CA VAL A 17 -12.78 -30.53 -6.84
C VAL A 17 -14.13 -31.02 -7.36
N THR A 18 -14.19 -32.32 -7.63
CA THR A 18 -15.32 -33.11 -8.13
C THR A 18 -16.38 -33.33 -7.04
N PHE A 19 -17.66 -33.31 -7.37
CA PHE A 19 -18.64 -34.26 -6.78
C PHE A 19 -19.79 -34.56 -7.75
N ASN A 20 -20.26 -35.79 -7.63
CA ASN A 20 -20.93 -36.61 -8.63
C ASN A 20 -22.48 -36.50 -8.60
N THR A 21 -23.05 -36.56 -9.81
CA THR A 21 -24.29 -37.24 -10.28
C THR A 21 -25.64 -37.19 -9.55
N MET A 22 -26.63 -36.73 -10.34
CA MET A 22 -28.04 -37.20 -10.51
C MET A 22 -29.00 -36.99 -9.32
N LEU A 23 -30.28 -36.62 -9.49
CA LEU A 23 -31.27 -37.11 -10.45
C LEU A 23 -32.55 -36.25 -10.32
N MET A 24 -33.22 -35.87 -11.42
CA MET A 24 -34.66 -35.58 -11.40
C MET A 24 -35.31 -36.08 -12.69
N LYS A 25 -36.14 -37.13 -12.55
CA LYS A 25 -37.12 -37.57 -13.54
C LYS A 25 -38.50 -37.49 -12.88
N ASN A 26 -39.30 -36.52 -13.31
CA ASN A 26 -40.73 -36.61 -13.61
C ASN A 26 -41.36 -35.21 -13.56
N LEU A 27 -41.61 -34.67 -14.75
CA LEU A 27 -42.30 -33.41 -14.97
C LEU A 27 -43.80 -33.64 -14.71
N ASN A 28 -44.37 -32.98 -13.69
CA ASN A 28 -45.79 -33.04 -13.37
C ASN A 28 -46.39 -31.63 -13.43
N ILE A 29 -47.67 -31.57 -13.79
CA ILE A 29 -48.53 -30.45 -14.26
C ILE A 29 -48.35 -29.06 -13.58
N PHE A 30 -47.68 -28.97 -12.43
CA PHE A 30 -47.25 -27.73 -11.79
C PHE A 30 -46.28 -26.86 -12.62
N THR A 31 -45.48 -27.45 -13.53
CA THR A 31 -44.59 -26.69 -14.43
C THR A 31 -45.34 -25.85 -15.47
N MET A 32 -46.54 -26.28 -15.89
CA MET A 32 -47.37 -25.50 -16.82
C MET A 32 -48.00 -24.26 -16.15
N LEU A 33 -48.37 -24.36 -14.87
CA LEU A 33 -48.86 -23.20 -14.09
C LEU A 33 -47.74 -22.20 -13.75
N LEU A 34 -46.51 -22.68 -13.54
CA LEU A 34 -45.33 -21.81 -13.41
C LEU A 34 -44.99 -21.08 -14.73
N LEU A 35 -45.23 -21.67 -15.89
CA LEU A 35 -45.07 -20.98 -17.18
C LEU A 35 -46.13 -19.89 -17.41
N ALA A 36 -47.36 -20.08 -16.92
CA ALA A 36 -48.41 -19.06 -17.00
C ALA A 36 -48.13 -17.87 -16.07
N PHE A 37 -47.51 -18.09 -14.91
CA PHE A 37 -47.02 -17.01 -14.04
C PHE A 37 -45.73 -16.35 -14.59
N ALA A 38 -44.95 -17.08 -15.39
CA ALA A 38 -43.78 -16.53 -16.09
C ALA A 38 -44.17 -15.61 -17.26
N MET A 39 -45.36 -15.75 -17.86
CA MET A 39 -45.83 -14.86 -18.93
C MET A 39 -46.56 -13.60 -18.44
N SER A 40 -47.04 -13.56 -17.19
CA SER A 40 -47.45 -12.30 -16.52
C SER A 40 -46.28 -11.55 -15.87
N ALA A 41 -45.09 -12.16 -15.79
CA ALA A 41 -43.84 -11.50 -15.41
C ALA A 41 -43.04 -10.92 -16.61
N LEU A 42 -43.50 -11.13 -17.85
CA LEU A 42 -42.90 -10.54 -19.06
C LEU A 42 -43.50 -9.17 -19.44
N THR A 43 -44.27 -8.58 -18.53
CA THR A 43 -44.55 -7.14 -18.45
C THR A 43 -44.11 -6.59 -17.09
N ALA A 44 -42.96 -7.05 -16.59
CA ALA A 44 -42.13 -6.17 -15.78
C ALA A 44 -41.30 -5.38 -16.80
N CYS A 45 -41.66 -4.12 -17.02
CA CYS A 45 -40.77 -3.17 -17.65
C CYS A 45 -39.38 -3.37 -17.03
N SER A 46 -38.37 -3.60 -17.87
CA SER A 46 -37.00 -3.36 -17.47
C SER A 46 -36.90 -1.85 -17.25
N ASP A 47 -37.31 -1.40 -16.07
CA ASP A 47 -37.07 -0.04 -15.68
C ASP A 47 -35.57 0.05 -15.41
N ASP A 48 -34.84 0.35 -16.48
CA ASP A 48 -33.52 0.97 -16.48
C ASP A 48 -33.67 2.34 -15.77
N GLU A 49 -34.02 2.33 -14.48
CA GLU A 49 -34.15 3.55 -13.67
C GLU A 49 -32.75 4.04 -13.32
N ASP A 50 -32.15 4.65 -14.32
CA ASP A 50 -31.07 5.61 -14.16
C ASP A 50 -31.51 6.72 -13.19
N PHE A 51 -30.73 6.95 -12.13
CA PHE A 51 -31.03 8.00 -11.17
C PHE A 51 -30.56 9.36 -11.70
N ASN A 52 -31.42 10.37 -11.54
CA ASN A 52 -31.04 11.75 -11.83
C ASN A 52 -30.15 12.30 -10.71
N ILE A 53 -29.11 13.04 -11.10
CA ILE A 53 -28.32 13.83 -10.15
C ILE A 53 -29.24 14.88 -9.51
N PRO A 54 -29.30 14.97 -8.16
CA PRO A 54 -30.10 16.00 -7.50
C PRO A 54 -29.66 17.42 -7.88
N ILE A 55 -30.62 18.35 -7.88
CA ILE A 55 -30.32 19.78 -8.07
C ILE A 55 -29.39 20.23 -6.92
N PRO A 56 -28.22 20.83 -7.23
CA PRO A 56 -27.31 21.30 -6.20
C PRO A 56 -27.97 22.31 -5.26
N GLN A 57 -27.81 22.09 -3.95
CA GLN A 57 -28.19 23.01 -2.91
C GLN A 57 -27.36 24.30 -3.04
N GLN A 58 -28.00 25.46 -2.96
CA GLN A 58 -27.29 26.74 -2.82
C GLN A 58 -26.76 26.86 -1.38
N MET A 59 -25.46 27.07 -1.22
CA MET A 59 -24.79 27.09 0.08
C MET A 59 -23.80 28.25 0.14
N THR A 60 -23.70 28.91 1.29
CA THR A 60 -22.65 29.91 1.51
C THR A 60 -21.37 29.23 2.00
N ALA A 61 -20.24 29.89 1.82
CA ALA A 61 -18.93 29.46 2.30
C ALA A 61 -18.90 29.37 3.82
N GLU A 62 -19.58 30.28 4.53
CA GLU A 62 -19.69 30.17 5.99
C GLU A 62 -20.43 28.90 6.40
N TYR A 63 -21.55 28.59 5.73
CA TYR A 63 -22.32 27.38 6.02
C TYR A 63 -21.51 26.10 5.79
N VAL A 64 -20.84 26.01 4.63
CA VAL A 64 -20.03 24.84 4.29
C VAL A 64 -18.87 24.68 5.26
N THR A 65 -18.14 25.77 5.53
CA THR A 65 -16.99 25.74 6.44
C THR A 65 -17.41 25.37 7.86
N ALA A 66 -18.50 25.95 8.38
CA ALA A 66 -19.01 25.62 9.71
C ALA A 66 -19.48 24.17 9.82
N THR A 67 -20.10 23.63 8.77
CA THR A 67 -20.66 22.27 8.77
C THR A 67 -19.57 21.20 8.66
N LEU A 68 -18.52 21.46 7.87
CA LEU A 68 -17.40 20.53 7.68
C LEU A 68 -16.41 20.55 8.84
N ASN A 69 -16.11 21.73 9.39
CA ASN A 69 -15.03 21.92 10.35
C ASN A 69 -15.16 21.02 11.59
N GLY A 70 -14.08 20.32 11.93
CA GLY A 70 -14.00 19.41 13.06
C GLY A 70 -14.60 18.03 12.81
N LYS A 71 -15.10 17.73 11.60
CA LYS A 71 -15.74 16.44 11.27
C LYS A 71 -14.89 15.57 10.35
N GLY A 72 -15.03 14.26 10.54
CA GLY A 72 -14.65 13.24 9.56
C GLY A 72 -15.83 12.85 8.69
N TRP A 73 -15.56 12.38 7.48
CA TRP A 73 -16.54 11.97 6.48
C TRP A 73 -16.08 10.65 5.86
N THR A 74 -16.87 9.60 6.09
CA THR A 74 -16.59 8.27 5.54
C THR A 74 -17.45 7.98 4.33
N HIS A 75 -16.86 7.34 3.32
CA HIS A 75 -17.56 6.94 2.11
C HIS A 75 -18.68 5.94 2.43
N VAL A 76 -19.83 6.09 1.75
CA VAL A 76 -20.95 5.15 1.80
C VAL A 76 -21.09 4.45 0.46
N GLU A 77 -21.22 5.24 -0.62
CA GLU A 77 -21.41 4.74 -1.97
C GLU A 77 -20.92 5.74 -3.03
N SER A 78 -20.67 5.26 -4.24
CA SER A 78 -20.28 6.04 -5.39
C SER A 78 -20.82 5.42 -6.67
N HIS A 79 -21.30 6.26 -7.58
CA HIS A 79 -21.91 5.82 -8.83
C HIS A 79 -21.33 6.60 -10.00
N GLU A 80 -20.94 5.93 -11.08
CA GLU A 80 -20.43 6.60 -12.29
C GLU A 80 -21.53 7.42 -12.95
N ILE A 81 -21.21 8.67 -13.28
CA ILE A 81 -22.07 9.57 -14.01
C ILE A 81 -21.96 9.28 -15.51
N LYS A 82 -23.11 9.01 -16.12
CA LYS A 82 -23.28 8.79 -17.55
C LYS A 82 -23.25 10.11 -18.32
N SER A 83 -23.03 10.01 -19.63
CA SER A 83 -22.96 11.18 -20.53
C SER A 83 -24.28 11.95 -20.65
N ASN A 84 -25.41 11.31 -20.34
CA ASN A 84 -26.76 11.91 -20.30
C ASN A 84 -27.07 12.61 -18.97
N GLY A 85 -26.15 12.60 -17.99
CA GLY A 85 -26.33 13.26 -16.70
C GLY A 85 -27.05 12.44 -15.63
N THR A 86 -27.35 11.17 -15.88
CA THR A 86 -27.78 10.20 -14.87
C THR A 86 -26.58 9.46 -14.29
N PHE A 87 -26.77 8.64 -13.25
CA PHE A 87 -25.70 7.78 -12.73
C PHE A 87 -26.10 6.30 -12.68
N GLU A 88 -25.10 5.43 -12.83
CA GLU A 88 -25.23 3.96 -12.74
C GLU A 88 -25.76 3.54 -11.37
N LYS A 89 -26.57 2.48 -11.30
CA LYS A 89 -27.06 1.96 -10.01
C LYS A 89 -25.97 1.19 -9.26
N GLU A 90 -25.07 0.57 -10.00
CA GLU A 90 -23.99 -0.21 -9.42
C GLU A 90 -23.03 0.70 -8.64
N GLU A 91 -22.58 0.19 -7.50
CA GLU A 91 -21.49 0.78 -6.75
C GLU A 91 -20.21 0.74 -7.60
N TYR A 92 -19.66 1.91 -7.89
CA TYR A 92 -18.48 2.13 -8.72
C TYR A 92 -17.28 1.31 -8.24
N TRP A 93 -17.07 1.24 -6.92
CA TRP A 93 -15.94 0.51 -6.35
C TRP A 93 -16.14 -1.01 -6.35
N SER A 94 -17.36 -1.49 -6.60
CA SER A 94 -17.69 -2.92 -6.56
C SER A 94 -16.94 -3.69 -7.63
N GLY A 95 -16.11 -4.65 -7.21
CA GLY A 95 -15.34 -5.50 -8.11
C GLY A 95 -14.09 -4.85 -8.72
N LEU A 96 -13.77 -3.60 -8.35
CA LEU A 96 -12.47 -3.01 -8.64
C LEU A 96 -11.40 -3.60 -7.72
N VAL A 97 -10.23 -3.89 -8.29
CA VAL A 97 -9.07 -4.43 -7.56
C VAL A 97 -8.00 -3.35 -7.53
N GLY A 98 -7.42 -3.11 -6.35
CA GLY A 98 -6.34 -2.14 -6.15
C GLY A 98 -6.78 -0.68 -6.12
N ALA A 99 -8.07 -0.42 -6.00
CA ALA A 99 -8.62 0.93 -5.88
C ALA A 99 -9.73 0.96 -4.82
N SER A 100 -9.78 2.02 -4.02
CA SER A 100 -10.78 2.21 -2.97
C SER A 100 -11.20 3.68 -2.91
N PRO A 101 -12.38 3.98 -2.33
CA PRO A 101 -12.74 5.35 -1.99
C PRO A 101 -11.73 5.96 -1.00
N SER A 102 -11.73 7.28 -0.94
CA SER A 102 -11.02 8.04 0.09
C SER A 102 -12.01 8.60 1.09
N ASP A 103 -11.58 8.66 2.34
CA ASP A 103 -12.26 9.36 3.43
C ASP A 103 -11.66 10.75 3.63
N TYR A 104 -12.39 11.63 4.33
CA TYR A 104 -11.95 13.01 4.55
C TYR A 104 -12.12 13.44 6.01
N SER A 105 -11.31 14.40 6.45
CA SER A 105 -11.61 15.17 7.66
C SER A 105 -11.24 16.63 7.46
N PHE A 106 -11.99 17.53 8.09
CA PHE A 106 -11.76 18.98 7.98
C PHE A 106 -11.43 19.58 9.35
N SER A 107 -10.46 20.48 9.38
CA SER A 107 -10.06 21.21 10.58
C SER A 107 -9.53 22.58 10.20
N GLY A 108 -10.24 23.63 10.63
CA GLY A 108 -9.99 25.00 10.21
C GLY A 108 -10.11 25.14 8.70
N ASP A 109 -9.04 25.64 8.08
CA ASP A 109 -8.87 25.82 6.64
C ASP A 109 -8.26 24.60 5.95
N SER A 110 -8.10 23.48 6.66
CA SER A 110 -7.40 22.30 6.17
C SER A 110 -8.34 21.13 5.95
N VAL A 111 -8.14 20.43 4.83
CA VAL A 111 -8.72 19.12 4.55
C VAL A 111 -7.62 18.07 4.59
N THR A 112 -7.91 16.95 5.24
CA THR A 112 -7.09 15.75 5.20
C THR A 112 -7.84 14.70 4.38
N THR A 113 -7.19 14.17 3.36
CA THR A 113 -7.68 13.04 2.56
C THR A 113 -6.95 11.78 3.01
N TYR A 114 -7.71 10.74 3.37
CA TYR A 114 -7.21 9.42 3.77
C TYR A 114 -7.42 8.44 2.62
N SER A 115 -6.36 7.73 2.23
CA SER A 115 -6.39 6.84 1.08
C SER A 115 -5.50 5.61 1.31
N TYR A 116 -5.91 4.50 0.71
CA TYR A 116 -5.05 3.35 0.47
C TYR A 116 -4.33 3.50 -0.88
N ILE A 117 -3.04 3.15 -0.91
CA ILE A 117 -2.25 3.06 -2.14
C ILE A 117 -1.97 1.58 -2.37
N ASP A 118 -2.33 1.04 -3.54
CA ASP A 118 -2.10 -0.38 -3.81
C ASP A 118 -0.67 -0.66 -4.31
N ALA A 119 -0.07 0.28 -5.04
CA ALA A 119 1.30 0.16 -5.54
C ALA A 119 2.34 -0.02 -4.42
N TYR A 120 2.06 0.57 -3.25
CA TYR A 120 2.75 0.30 -2.00
C TYR A 120 1.63 0.04 -1.00
N PRO A 121 1.32 -1.21 -0.61
CA PRO A 121 0.08 -1.56 0.11
C PRO A 121 0.03 -0.91 1.50
N ILE A 122 -0.29 0.38 1.53
CA ILE A 122 -0.20 1.28 2.68
C ILE A 122 -1.42 2.18 2.71
N SER A 123 -1.83 2.51 3.92
CA SER A 123 -2.85 3.51 4.20
C SER A 123 -2.19 4.78 4.70
N GLY A 124 -2.45 5.90 4.05
CA GLY A 124 -1.84 7.18 4.41
C GLY A 124 -2.77 8.37 4.19
N TYR A 125 -2.27 9.56 4.45
CA TYR A 125 -3.02 10.79 4.34
C TYR A 125 -2.26 11.88 3.57
N ARG A 126 -3.02 12.82 3.03
CA ARG A 126 -2.52 14.11 2.52
C ARG A 126 -3.29 15.23 3.17
N LYS A 127 -2.59 16.26 3.64
CA LYS A 127 -3.21 17.46 4.21
C LYS A 127 -3.02 18.64 3.28
N ARG A 128 -4.10 19.37 3.00
CA ARG A 128 -4.10 20.55 2.13
C ARG A 128 -4.93 21.67 2.74
N SER A 129 -4.55 22.90 2.45
CA SER A 129 -5.47 24.03 2.63
C SER A 129 -6.59 23.95 1.61
N TYR A 130 -7.82 24.24 2.02
CA TYR A 130 -8.98 24.25 1.15
C TYR A 130 -9.72 25.59 1.20
N THR A 131 -10.46 25.86 0.13
CA THR A 131 -11.44 26.94 0.05
C THR A 131 -12.74 26.42 -0.56
N TYR A 132 -13.83 27.14 -0.36
CA TYR A 132 -15.11 26.85 -1.02
C TYR A 132 -15.49 28.01 -1.95
N ASP A 133 -15.85 27.68 -3.18
CA ASP A 133 -16.38 28.61 -4.16
C ASP A 133 -17.91 28.45 -4.26
N GLU A 134 -18.64 29.42 -3.69
CA GLU A 134 -20.10 29.47 -3.70
C GLU A 134 -20.68 29.55 -5.12
N GLY A 135 -19.99 30.21 -6.05
CA GLY A 135 -20.49 30.41 -7.40
C GLY A 135 -20.57 29.11 -8.21
N SER A 136 -19.76 28.12 -7.85
CA SER A 136 -19.66 26.84 -8.55
C SER A 136 -19.93 25.62 -7.66
N ASN A 137 -20.25 25.83 -6.38
CA ASN A 137 -20.33 24.81 -5.33
C ASN A 137 -19.07 23.94 -5.19
N SER A 138 -17.90 24.49 -5.50
CA SER A 138 -16.67 23.70 -5.61
C SER A 138 -15.81 23.81 -4.36
N LEU A 139 -15.36 22.68 -3.85
CA LEU A 139 -14.29 22.62 -2.87
C LEU A 139 -12.95 22.56 -3.61
N MET A 140 -12.07 23.51 -3.31
CA MET A 140 -10.78 23.67 -3.97
C MET A 140 -9.65 23.35 -2.99
N ALA A 141 -8.63 22.63 -3.42
CA ALA A 141 -7.38 22.46 -2.69
C ALA A 141 -6.19 22.55 -3.66
N ASP A 142 -5.10 23.20 -3.24
CA ASP A 142 -3.94 23.51 -4.10
C ASP A 142 -4.32 24.18 -5.44
N GLY A 143 -5.35 25.03 -5.42
CA GLY A 143 -5.85 25.70 -6.62
C GLY A 143 -6.54 24.78 -7.63
N LYS A 144 -6.88 23.54 -7.25
CA LYS A 144 -7.59 22.56 -8.09
C LYS A 144 -8.90 22.17 -7.44
N GLU A 145 -9.91 21.91 -8.26
CA GLU A 145 -11.19 21.36 -7.79
C GLU A 145 -10.96 19.96 -7.24
N MET A 146 -11.29 19.76 -5.95
CA MET A 146 -11.34 18.43 -5.34
C MET A 146 -12.66 17.74 -5.69
N PHE A 147 -13.77 18.45 -5.45
CA PHE A 147 -15.12 17.98 -5.76
C PHE A 147 -16.12 19.13 -5.69
N LYS A 148 -17.29 18.91 -6.28
CA LYS A 148 -18.46 19.79 -6.15
C LYS A 148 -19.41 19.24 -5.11
N ILE A 149 -19.84 20.06 -4.17
CA ILE A 149 -20.80 19.67 -3.14
C ILE A 149 -22.21 19.87 -3.70
N ILE A 150 -22.96 18.78 -3.79
CA ILE A 150 -24.35 18.78 -4.28
C ILE A 150 -25.31 19.07 -3.12
N SER A 151 -25.08 18.46 -1.97
CA SER A 151 -25.84 18.74 -0.75
C SER A 151 -24.98 18.47 0.46
N LEU A 152 -25.19 19.25 1.52
CA LEU A 152 -24.48 19.11 2.77
C LEU A 152 -25.43 19.38 3.94
N ASN A 153 -25.36 18.52 4.96
CA ASN A 153 -25.96 18.76 6.26
C ASN A 153 -25.05 18.18 7.35
N GLU A 154 -25.52 18.12 8.60
CA GLU A 154 -24.68 17.68 9.71
C GLU A 154 -24.22 16.23 9.64
N ASN A 155 -24.95 15.37 8.92
CA ASN A 155 -24.80 13.92 8.89
C ASN A 155 -24.38 13.38 7.52
N GLU A 156 -24.68 14.10 6.44
CA GLU A 156 -24.52 13.61 5.07
C GLU A 156 -23.90 14.69 4.16
N MET A 157 -22.96 14.25 3.34
CA MET A 157 -22.35 15.05 2.27
C MET A 157 -22.48 14.29 0.96
N LYS A 158 -23.08 14.91 -0.05
CA LYS A 158 -23.16 14.35 -1.41
C LYS A 158 -22.36 15.21 -2.36
N LEU A 159 -21.54 14.58 -3.18
CA LEU A 159 -20.59 15.29 -4.03
C LEU A 159 -20.47 14.66 -5.41
N ILE A 160 -19.98 15.46 -6.36
CA ILE A 160 -19.47 14.98 -7.64
C ILE A 160 -17.98 15.18 -7.65
N LYS A 161 -17.22 14.13 -8.00
CA LYS A 161 -15.77 14.21 -8.15
C LYS A 161 -15.32 13.61 -9.47
N TYR A 162 -14.27 14.21 -10.03
CA TYR A 162 -13.47 13.56 -11.06
C TYR A 162 -12.75 12.37 -10.44
N GLN A 163 -12.91 11.17 -11.01
CA GLN A 163 -12.39 9.94 -10.44
C GLN A 163 -11.20 9.38 -11.24
N ALA A 164 -11.31 9.33 -12.57
CA ALA A 164 -10.29 8.72 -13.41
C ALA A 164 -10.44 9.13 -14.88
N ILE A 165 -9.49 8.68 -15.70
CA ILE A 165 -9.64 8.57 -17.15
C ILE A 165 -9.63 7.09 -17.50
N ASP A 166 -10.58 6.64 -18.33
CA ASP A 166 -10.62 5.26 -18.80
C ASP A 166 -9.55 4.98 -19.89
N GLY A 167 -9.44 3.72 -20.31
CA GLY A 167 -8.49 3.32 -21.36
C GLY A 167 -8.70 3.98 -22.73
N ASN A 168 -9.82 4.66 -22.95
CA ASN A 168 -10.15 5.37 -24.18
C ASN A 168 -9.98 6.90 -24.04
N GLY A 169 -9.51 7.40 -22.89
CA GLY A 169 -9.37 8.83 -22.64
C GLY A 169 -10.63 9.52 -22.12
N LYS A 170 -11.73 8.79 -21.87
CA LYS A 170 -12.97 9.36 -21.30
C LYS A 170 -12.74 9.66 -19.82
N LYS A 171 -13.04 10.89 -19.40
CA LYS A 171 -13.08 11.24 -17.97
C LYS A 171 -14.27 10.57 -17.30
N ILE A 172 -14.01 9.92 -16.17
CA ILE A 172 -14.99 9.32 -15.29
C ILE A 172 -15.24 10.29 -14.14
N TYR A 173 -16.50 10.63 -13.93
CA TYR A 173 -16.98 11.37 -12.77
C TYR A 173 -17.89 10.46 -11.98
N VAL A 174 -17.84 10.56 -10.65
CA VAL A 174 -18.72 9.80 -9.76
C VAL A 174 -19.53 10.75 -8.89
N TYR A 175 -20.78 10.39 -8.69
CA TYR A 175 -21.63 10.93 -7.64
C TYR A 175 -21.41 10.08 -6.39
N SER A 176 -21.01 10.68 -5.27
CA SER A 176 -20.66 9.96 -4.05
C SER A 176 -21.45 10.47 -2.86
N THR A 177 -21.90 9.54 -2.02
CA THR A 177 -22.51 9.83 -0.72
C THR A 177 -21.51 9.52 0.39
N TYR A 178 -21.41 10.45 1.34
CA TYR A 178 -20.57 10.36 2.52
C TYR A 178 -21.42 10.60 3.77
N ARG A 179 -21.07 9.91 4.87
CA ARG A 179 -21.65 10.13 6.19
C ARG A 179 -20.63 10.76 7.12
N ALA A 180 -21.08 11.65 8.00
CA ALA A 180 -20.26 12.17 9.10
C ALA A 180 -19.83 11.03 10.04
N MET A 181 -18.53 10.93 10.30
CA MET A 181 -17.94 10.04 11.29
C MET A 181 -18.25 10.53 12.71
N SER A 182 -18.44 9.60 13.63
CA SER A 182 -18.31 9.86 15.06
C SER A 182 -16.86 10.20 15.42
N SER A 183 -16.64 10.76 16.61
CA SER A 183 -15.28 11.05 17.11
C SER A 183 -14.41 9.80 17.20
N THR A 184 -14.98 8.66 17.57
CA THR A 184 -14.28 7.37 17.62
C THR A 184 -13.88 6.90 16.22
N GLU A 185 -14.81 6.92 15.27
CA GLU A 185 -14.53 6.53 13.87
C GLU A 185 -13.43 7.40 13.25
N LEU A 186 -13.46 8.72 13.52
CA LEU A 186 -12.41 9.62 13.05
C LEU A 186 -11.05 9.30 13.68
N ALA A 187 -11.00 9.03 15.00
CA ALA A 187 -9.75 8.66 15.67
C ALA A 187 -9.17 7.34 15.12
N GLU A 188 -10.03 6.37 14.82
CA GLU A 188 -9.63 5.10 14.20
C GLU A 188 -9.15 5.29 12.76
N CYS A 189 -9.84 6.14 11.98
CA CYS A 189 -9.42 6.50 10.63
C CYS A 189 -8.01 7.13 10.64
N ILE A 190 -7.76 8.11 11.51
CA ILE A 190 -6.44 8.74 11.67
C ILE A 190 -5.37 7.70 12.03
N LYS A 191 -5.67 6.83 13.01
CA LYS A 191 -4.74 5.77 13.43
C LYS A 191 -4.45 4.77 12.29
N GLY A 192 -5.45 4.46 11.48
CA GLY A 192 -5.34 3.54 10.34
C GLY A 192 -4.56 4.10 9.15
N HIS A 193 -4.28 5.41 9.12
CA HIS A 193 -3.56 6.07 8.04
C HIS A 193 -2.32 6.81 8.58
N PRO A 194 -1.29 6.10 9.07
CA PRO A 194 -0.15 6.73 9.76
C PRO A 194 0.81 7.47 8.82
N TYR A 195 0.79 7.17 7.52
CA TYR A 195 1.80 7.66 6.59
C TYR A 195 1.39 8.97 5.92
N ASP A 196 2.20 10.01 6.11
CA ASP A 196 2.11 11.23 5.33
C ASP A 196 2.60 10.95 3.90
N LEU A 197 1.67 11.00 2.95
CA LEU A 197 1.91 10.60 1.56
C LEU A 197 2.71 11.63 0.77
N ASP A 198 2.85 12.86 1.26
CA ASP A 198 3.66 13.88 0.59
C ASP A 198 5.13 13.79 0.97
N SER A 199 5.41 13.41 2.21
CA SER A 199 6.78 13.16 2.69
C SER A 199 7.21 11.69 2.57
N LEU A 200 6.42 10.85 1.88
CA LEU A 200 6.67 9.40 1.79
C LEU A 200 8.05 9.08 1.24
N ASN A 201 8.49 9.72 0.16
CA ASN A 201 9.81 9.45 -0.43
C ASN A 201 10.97 10.00 0.41
N ASP A 202 10.72 11.06 1.18
CA ASP A 202 11.74 11.69 2.02
C ASP A 202 11.96 10.90 3.32
N LYS A 203 10.89 10.35 3.91
CA LYS A 203 10.94 9.55 5.14
C LYS A 203 11.10 8.06 4.89
N TYR A 204 10.55 7.56 3.78
CA TYR A 204 10.51 6.15 3.42
C TYR A 204 10.95 5.93 1.97
N PRO A 205 12.19 6.28 1.59
CA PRO A 205 12.69 6.09 0.23
C PRO A 205 12.62 4.62 -0.20
N THR A 206 12.51 4.42 -1.51
CA THR A 206 12.64 3.09 -2.10
C THR A 206 14.06 2.58 -1.96
N LEU A 207 14.21 1.27 -1.81
CA LEU A 207 15.50 0.63 -1.95
C LEU A 207 16.15 0.97 -3.31
N PRO A 208 17.50 1.06 -3.36
CA PRO A 208 18.18 1.15 -4.64
C PRO A 208 17.92 -0.10 -5.46
N GLU A 209 18.04 0.03 -6.78
CA GLU A 209 17.90 -1.10 -7.69
C GLU A 209 18.90 -2.21 -7.34
N GLN A 210 18.39 -3.44 -7.33
CA GLN A 210 19.19 -4.63 -7.08
C GLN A 210 20.24 -4.79 -8.18
N MET A 211 21.51 -4.66 -7.83
CA MET A 211 22.62 -4.90 -8.74
C MET A 211 22.76 -6.40 -9.00
N ARG A 212 23.02 -6.78 -10.26
CA ARG A 212 23.38 -8.16 -10.60
C ARG A 212 24.80 -8.47 -10.12
N ILE A 213 24.91 -9.28 -9.08
CA ILE A 213 26.19 -9.66 -8.48
C ILE A 213 26.51 -11.12 -8.84
N THR A 214 27.44 -11.33 -9.77
CA THR A 214 27.94 -12.68 -10.10
C THR A 214 28.87 -13.21 -9.00
N SER A 215 29.12 -14.51 -8.97
CA SER A 215 30.09 -15.10 -8.03
C SER A 215 31.49 -14.50 -8.20
N GLU A 216 31.92 -14.25 -9.44
CA GLU A 216 33.22 -13.61 -9.72
C GLU A 216 33.27 -12.17 -9.17
N TYR A 217 32.21 -11.40 -9.38
CA TYR A 217 32.11 -10.03 -8.87
C TYR A 217 32.12 -10.02 -7.35
N PHE A 218 31.33 -10.89 -6.71
CA PHE A 218 31.31 -11.03 -5.26
C PHE A 218 32.70 -11.40 -4.71
N SER A 219 33.35 -12.41 -5.29
CA SER A 219 34.71 -12.82 -4.89
C SER A 219 35.74 -11.70 -5.04
N ARG A 220 35.60 -10.84 -6.06
CA ARG A 220 36.52 -9.73 -6.29
C ARG A 220 36.37 -8.61 -5.26
N TYR A 221 35.13 -8.24 -4.94
CA TYR A 221 34.86 -7.02 -4.17
C TYR A 221 34.58 -7.27 -2.68
N ALA A 222 33.98 -8.41 -2.31
CA ALA A 222 33.60 -8.70 -0.94
C ALA A 222 34.55 -9.65 -0.20
N VAL A 223 35.09 -10.68 -0.88
CA VAL A 223 35.90 -11.73 -0.25
C VAL A 223 37.29 -11.21 0.12
N GLY A 224 37.77 -11.60 1.31
CA GLY A 224 39.02 -11.15 1.90
C GLY A 224 38.96 -9.72 2.44
N ARG A 225 37.75 -9.19 2.72
CA ARG A 225 37.52 -7.81 3.18
C ARG A 225 36.72 -7.77 4.48
N GLY A 226 37.07 -6.79 5.32
CA GLY A 226 36.28 -6.36 6.47
C GLY A 226 35.26 -5.30 6.06
N TRP A 227 34.06 -5.41 6.61
CA TRP A 227 32.91 -4.56 6.34
C TRP A 227 32.35 -4.06 7.67
N LYS A 228 32.40 -2.74 7.87
CA LYS A 228 31.86 -2.07 9.04
C LYS A 228 30.44 -1.60 8.74
N CYS A 229 29.46 -2.01 9.53
CA CYS A 229 28.12 -1.45 9.44
C CYS A 229 28.19 0.02 9.90
N THR A 230 27.69 0.96 9.09
CA THR A 230 27.65 2.39 9.44
C THR A 230 26.24 2.93 9.60
N GLU A 231 25.27 2.30 8.95
CA GLU A 231 23.86 2.68 9.03
C GLU A 231 23.00 1.42 9.00
N ALA A 232 21.92 1.44 9.78
CA ALA A 232 20.89 0.42 9.77
C ALA A 232 19.53 1.10 9.81
N HIS A 233 18.65 0.66 8.92
CA HIS A 233 17.31 1.22 8.73
C HIS A 233 16.30 0.10 8.80
N ARG A 234 15.15 0.34 9.45
CA ARG A 234 14.06 -0.64 9.40
C ARG A 234 13.47 -0.67 8.00
N MET A 235 13.29 -1.88 7.48
CA MET A 235 12.47 -2.10 6.30
C MET A 235 11.02 -1.81 6.67
N GLU A 236 10.38 -0.97 5.87
CA GLU A 236 9.00 -0.57 6.04
C GLU A 236 8.32 -0.70 4.69
N MET A 237 7.10 -1.21 4.66
CA MET A 237 6.32 -1.36 3.43
C MET A 237 7.03 -2.26 2.39
N SER A 238 6.41 -2.46 1.23
CA SER A 238 7.01 -3.27 0.16
C SER A 238 8.17 -2.50 -0.50
N GLY A 239 9.41 -2.80 -0.08
CA GLY A 239 10.63 -2.31 -0.72
C GLY A 239 11.07 -0.89 -0.36
N ARG A 240 10.58 -0.34 0.76
CA ARG A 240 11.01 0.96 1.32
C ARG A 240 11.68 0.75 2.68
N TYR A 241 12.35 1.79 3.18
CA TYR A 241 12.98 1.76 4.50
C TYR A 241 12.84 3.12 5.18
N ASP A 242 12.73 3.13 6.51
CA ASP A 242 12.71 4.35 7.30
C ASP A 242 14.11 5.00 7.28
N VAL A 243 14.21 6.27 6.86
CA VAL A 243 15.48 7.02 6.85
C VAL A 243 16.08 7.19 8.24
N ALA A 244 15.28 7.04 9.30
CA ALA A 244 15.79 7.03 10.66
C ALA A 244 16.86 5.94 10.80
N ASN A 245 18.09 6.38 11.02
CA ASN A 245 19.19 5.48 11.31
C ASN A 245 18.99 4.94 12.72
N ILE A 246 18.61 3.67 12.83
CA ILE A 246 18.44 2.97 14.11
C ILE A 246 19.77 2.41 14.62
N TYR A 247 20.87 2.64 13.90
CA TYR A 247 22.21 2.37 14.38
C TYR A 247 22.50 3.28 15.59
N SER A 248 22.53 2.69 16.78
CA SER A 248 23.01 3.33 18.01
C SER A 248 24.11 2.45 18.56
N ASP A 249 25.24 3.00 19.01
CA ASP A 249 26.44 2.25 19.41
C ASP A 249 26.26 1.26 20.60
N ASN A 250 25.02 0.99 21.06
CA ASN A 250 24.68 0.10 22.18
C ASN A 250 23.29 -0.58 22.05
N GLY A 251 22.73 -0.71 20.84
CA GLY A 251 21.38 -1.28 20.63
C GLY A 251 21.35 -2.80 20.46
N GLN A 252 20.32 -3.49 20.98
CA GLN A 252 20.14 -4.95 20.82
C GLN A 252 19.83 -5.40 19.38
N ASP A 253 19.38 -4.48 18.52
CA ASP A 253 18.97 -4.78 17.13
C ASP A 253 20.06 -4.52 16.09
N MET A 254 21.33 -4.44 16.51
CA MET A 254 22.42 -4.01 15.62
C MET A 254 22.88 -5.09 14.63
N ALA A 255 23.19 -4.64 13.42
CA ALA A 255 23.91 -5.44 12.44
C ALA A 255 25.42 -5.41 12.73
N TYR A 256 25.97 -6.55 13.14
CA TYR A 256 27.40 -6.72 13.42
C TYR A 256 28.27 -6.35 12.20
N SER A 257 29.46 -5.82 12.47
CA SER A 257 30.51 -5.75 11.44
C SER A 257 30.94 -7.16 11.06
N CYS A 258 31.48 -7.36 9.86
CA CYS A 258 31.87 -8.69 9.43
C CYS A 258 33.14 -8.73 8.59
N PHE A 259 33.80 -9.88 8.62
CA PHE A 259 34.82 -10.25 7.64
C PHE A 259 34.29 -11.39 6.78
N ILE A 260 34.42 -11.25 5.47
CA ILE A 260 33.97 -12.26 4.51
C ILE A 260 35.21 -12.96 3.95
N ALA A 261 35.41 -14.22 4.34
CA ALA A 261 36.40 -15.11 3.73
C ALA A 261 35.79 -15.85 2.53
N ALA A 262 36.54 -16.78 1.92
CA ALA A 262 36.10 -17.49 0.72
C ALA A 262 34.87 -18.39 0.94
N ASP A 263 34.72 -18.95 2.14
CA ASP A 263 33.67 -19.91 2.50
C ASP A 263 33.00 -19.62 3.86
N THR A 264 33.50 -18.62 4.58
CA THR A 264 33.06 -18.28 5.94
C THR A 264 32.85 -16.78 6.09
N ILE A 265 31.87 -16.42 6.91
CA ILE A 265 31.65 -15.06 7.37
C ILE A 265 31.90 -15.02 8.87
N THR A 266 32.75 -14.12 9.31
CA THR A 266 33.01 -13.86 10.72
C THR A 266 32.26 -12.61 11.13
N TRP A 267 31.29 -12.76 12.02
CA TRP A 267 30.62 -11.61 12.64
C TRP A 267 31.44 -11.14 13.82
N MET A 268 31.85 -9.87 13.79
CA MET A 268 32.71 -9.27 14.79
C MET A 268 31.86 -8.67 15.91
N THR A 269 32.24 -8.95 17.15
CA THR A 269 31.68 -8.30 18.34
C THR A 269 32.00 -6.81 18.36
N GLN A 270 31.18 -6.06 19.09
CA GLN A 270 31.41 -4.62 19.23
C GLN A 270 32.48 -4.33 20.27
N GLN A 271 33.19 -3.21 20.06
CA GLN A 271 34.09 -2.67 21.08
C GLN A 271 33.31 -2.37 22.35
N GLY A 272 33.63 -3.06 23.45
CA GLY A 272 33.05 -2.82 24.77
C GLY A 272 31.93 -3.78 25.21
N GLU A 273 31.52 -4.74 24.39
CA GLU A 273 30.71 -5.86 24.89
C GLU A 273 31.59 -6.78 25.76
N ALA A 274 31.08 -7.20 26.92
CA ALA A 274 31.76 -8.21 27.73
C ALA A 274 32.03 -9.46 26.88
N ALA A 275 33.21 -10.05 27.05
CA ALA A 275 33.80 -11.16 26.27
C ALA A 275 33.01 -12.49 26.19
N ALA A 276 31.69 -12.47 26.42
CA ALA A 276 30.81 -13.63 26.44
C ALA A 276 30.22 -14.02 25.07
N THR A 277 30.32 -13.17 24.05
CA THR A 277 30.00 -13.51 22.66
C THR A 277 31.30 -13.60 21.86
N ALA A 278 31.94 -14.77 21.81
CA ALA A 278 33.11 -14.95 20.95
C ALA A 278 32.73 -14.65 19.48
N SER A 279 33.65 -14.06 18.70
CA SER A 279 33.45 -13.89 17.26
C SER A 279 33.10 -15.22 16.63
N GLU A 280 31.94 -15.29 15.98
CA GLU A 280 31.46 -16.53 15.38
C GLU A 280 31.77 -16.53 13.88
N SER A 281 32.51 -17.53 13.43
CA SER A 281 32.77 -17.78 12.01
C SER A 281 31.83 -18.86 11.50
N ILE A 282 30.96 -18.50 10.58
CA ILE A 282 29.89 -19.36 10.08
C ILE A 282 30.14 -19.62 8.60
N ARG A 283 29.99 -20.88 8.16
CA ARG A 283 30.07 -21.21 6.73
C ARG A 283 28.89 -20.59 5.97
N TYR A 284 29.16 -20.05 4.80
CA TYR A 284 28.11 -19.55 3.92
C TYR A 284 28.18 -20.19 2.54
N THR A 285 27.06 -20.14 1.82
CA THR A 285 27.01 -20.38 0.39
C THR A 285 26.52 -19.12 -0.31
N TYR A 286 27.31 -18.61 -1.26
CA TYR A 286 26.85 -17.50 -2.10
C TYR A 286 25.92 -18.01 -3.20
N ARG A 287 24.71 -17.47 -3.25
CA ARG A 287 23.69 -17.79 -4.25
C ARG A 287 23.55 -16.62 -5.22
N ALA A 288 24.26 -16.69 -6.35
CA ALA A 288 24.27 -15.61 -7.34
C ALA A 288 22.88 -15.28 -7.91
N ASN A 289 21.97 -16.26 -8.01
CA ASN A 289 20.62 -16.04 -8.55
C ASN A 289 19.71 -15.26 -7.58
N SER A 290 19.95 -15.34 -6.27
CA SER A 290 19.20 -14.60 -5.25
C SER A 290 20.03 -13.49 -4.60
N PHE A 291 21.24 -13.25 -5.09
CA PHE A 291 22.22 -12.28 -4.58
C PHE A 291 22.43 -12.40 -3.06
N GLN A 292 22.45 -13.63 -2.56
CA GLN A 292 22.33 -13.91 -1.13
C GLN A 292 23.53 -14.69 -0.60
N LEU A 293 24.01 -14.31 0.58
CA LEU A 293 24.79 -15.21 1.43
C LEU A 293 23.81 -16.01 2.29
N ALA A 294 23.72 -17.30 2.02
CA ALA A 294 22.98 -18.23 2.86
C ALA A 294 23.93 -18.78 3.93
N ALA A 295 23.71 -18.38 5.17
CA ALA A 295 24.29 -18.94 6.38
C ALA A 295 23.14 -19.45 7.27
N ASP A 296 23.39 -19.79 8.54
CA ASP A 296 22.32 -20.13 9.50
C ASP A 296 21.21 -19.06 9.53
N ALA A 297 20.00 -19.45 9.96
CA ALA A 297 18.72 -18.81 9.63
C ALA A 297 18.59 -17.31 9.99
N ASP A 298 19.49 -16.77 10.82
CA ASP A 298 19.55 -15.39 11.35
C ASP A 298 20.84 -14.62 10.94
N ARG A 299 21.75 -15.29 10.22
CA ARG A 299 23.10 -14.80 9.87
C ARG A 299 23.33 -14.67 8.37
N GLY A 300 22.36 -15.04 7.54
CA GLY A 300 22.36 -14.75 6.11
C GLY A 300 21.87 -13.35 5.77
N PHE A 301 22.19 -12.87 4.56
CA PHE A 301 21.68 -11.60 4.03
C PHE A 301 21.66 -11.55 2.51
N ARG A 302 20.79 -10.69 1.97
CA ARG A 302 20.73 -10.37 0.54
C ARG A 302 21.55 -9.11 0.29
N ILE A 303 22.43 -9.13 -0.70
CA ILE A 303 23.20 -7.95 -1.12
C ILE A 303 22.40 -7.20 -2.18
N ILE A 304 22.18 -5.91 -1.99
CA ILE A 304 21.48 -5.04 -2.94
C ILE A 304 22.47 -4.38 -3.90
N THR A 305 23.56 -3.82 -3.36
CA THR A 305 24.64 -3.21 -4.15
C THR A 305 26.00 -3.52 -3.51
N LEU A 306 27.05 -3.57 -4.32
CA LEU A 306 28.42 -3.89 -3.89
C LEU A 306 29.44 -3.19 -4.79
N ASN A 307 30.38 -2.48 -4.19
CA ASN A 307 31.55 -1.93 -4.89
C ASN A 307 32.80 -1.99 -3.98
N ASP A 308 33.89 -1.34 -4.39
CA ASP A 308 35.16 -1.34 -3.64
C ASP A 308 35.09 -0.70 -2.25
N HIS A 309 34.06 0.09 -1.96
CA HIS A 309 33.96 0.94 -0.76
C HIS A 309 32.71 0.69 0.07
N GLU A 310 31.60 0.31 -0.56
CA GLU A 310 30.29 0.20 0.07
C GLU A 310 29.61 -1.11 -0.34
N MET A 311 28.97 -1.75 0.63
CA MET A 311 28.07 -2.87 0.43
C MET A 311 26.75 -2.53 1.11
N ARG A 312 25.63 -2.65 0.38
CA ARG A 312 24.30 -2.44 0.95
C ARG A 312 23.55 -3.75 0.97
N ILE A 313 22.97 -4.10 2.10
CA ILE A 313 22.35 -5.41 2.31
C ILE A 313 20.96 -5.28 2.91
N ILE A 314 20.17 -6.34 2.75
CA ILE A 314 18.98 -6.59 3.55
C ILE A 314 19.24 -7.81 4.42
N ARG A 315 19.09 -7.63 5.72
CA ARG A 315 19.24 -8.68 6.73
C ARG A 315 17.90 -8.93 7.40
N ARG A 316 17.57 -10.20 7.59
CA ARG A 316 16.40 -10.62 8.37
C ARG A 316 16.85 -11.09 9.74
N LEU A 317 16.36 -10.43 10.78
CA LEU A 317 16.55 -10.80 12.18
C LEU A 317 15.32 -11.59 12.63
N GLN A 318 15.53 -12.70 13.34
CA GLN A 318 14.41 -13.36 14.02
C GLN A 318 14.00 -12.49 15.21
N GLY A 319 12.70 -12.25 15.37
CA GLY A 319 12.18 -11.57 16.54
C GLY A 319 12.31 -12.46 17.78
N ASN A 320 12.55 -11.84 18.94
CA ASN A 320 12.48 -12.54 20.22
C ASN A 320 11.02 -12.62 20.69
N ASN A 321 10.69 -13.66 21.47
CA ASN A 321 9.45 -13.72 22.26
C ASN A 321 8.13 -13.51 21.50
N GLY A 322 8.01 -14.04 20.27
CA GLY A 322 6.76 -14.00 19.50
C GLY A 322 6.56 -12.75 18.67
N GLU A 323 7.51 -11.81 18.67
CA GLU A 323 7.56 -10.75 17.67
C GLU A 323 7.96 -11.31 16.30
N GLY A 324 7.35 -10.80 15.23
CA GLY A 324 7.66 -11.21 13.86
C GLY A 324 9.12 -10.94 13.50
N ALA A 325 9.61 -11.60 12.44
CA ALA A 325 10.95 -11.30 11.95
C ALA A 325 11.05 -9.84 11.50
N THR A 326 12.12 -9.15 11.90
CA THR A 326 12.41 -7.77 11.49
C THR A 326 13.39 -7.80 10.32
N GLU A 327 13.12 -7.02 9.28
CA GLU A 327 14.07 -6.83 8.18
C GLU A 327 14.75 -5.46 8.30
N LEU A 328 16.06 -5.45 8.08
CA LEU A 328 16.90 -4.26 8.14
C LEU A 328 17.58 -4.03 6.80
N TYR A 329 17.57 -2.78 6.34
CA TYR A 329 18.45 -2.30 5.29
C TYR A 329 19.70 -1.71 5.93
N CYS A 330 20.86 -2.31 5.64
CA CYS A 330 22.13 -1.91 6.25
C CYS A 330 23.11 -1.42 5.20
N ILE A 331 23.87 -0.39 5.56
CA ILE A 331 24.96 0.16 4.76
C ILE A 331 26.27 -0.18 5.46
N TYR A 332 27.13 -0.88 4.72
CA TYR A 332 28.45 -1.28 5.16
C TYR A 332 29.52 -0.51 4.38
N ARG A 333 30.55 -0.06 5.10
CA ARG A 333 31.75 0.53 4.52
C ARG A 333 32.92 -0.43 4.65
N ARG A 334 33.76 -0.48 3.63
CA ARG A 334 34.98 -1.30 3.65
C ARG A 334 35.93 -0.77 4.72
N MET A 335 36.37 -1.66 5.60
CA MET A 335 37.41 -1.37 6.58
C MET A 335 38.76 -1.20 5.91
N THR A 336 39.55 -0.28 6.44
CA THR A 336 41.00 -0.20 6.18
C THR A 336 41.70 -1.44 6.77
N PRO A 337 42.90 -1.80 6.26
CA PRO A 337 43.69 -2.89 6.86
C PRO A 337 43.97 -2.69 8.35
N GLU A 338 44.14 -1.45 8.79
CA GLU A 338 44.40 -1.07 10.18
C GLU A 338 43.16 -1.29 11.05
N GLU A 339 41.98 -0.82 10.61
CA GLU A 339 40.71 -1.07 11.31
C GLU A 339 40.43 -2.57 11.41
N LEU A 340 40.61 -3.32 10.32
CA LEU A 340 40.39 -4.76 10.32
C LEU A 340 41.32 -5.47 11.32
N LYS A 341 42.60 -5.08 11.39
CA LYS A 341 43.53 -5.64 12.37
C LYS A 341 43.11 -5.38 13.81
N LEU A 342 42.58 -4.19 14.10
CA LEU A 342 42.08 -3.86 15.44
C LEU A 342 40.87 -4.73 15.80
N TYR A 343 39.88 -4.82 14.91
CA TYR A 343 38.71 -5.67 15.13
C TYR A 343 39.07 -7.15 15.28
N MET A 344 40.03 -7.65 14.51
CA MET A 344 40.47 -9.06 14.60
C MET A 344 41.39 -9.36 15.79
N ALA A 345 41.94 -8.34 16.45
CA ALA A 345 42.78 -8.51 17.65
C ALA A 345 41.96 -8.52 18.95
N GLU A 346 40.73 -7.98 18.91
CA GLU A 346 39.79 -7.94 20.03
C GLU A 346 38.77 -9.10 20.02
N THR A 347 38.73 -9.87 18.94
CA THR A 347 38.01 -11.16 18.78
C THR A 347 38.88 -12.35 19.14
#